data_AF-A0A502GH98-F1
#
_entry.id   AF-A0A502GH98-F1
#
_cell.length_a   1.000
_cell.length_b   1.000
_cell.length_c   1.000
_cell.angle_alpha   90.00
_cell.angle_beta   90.00
_cell.angle_gamma   90.00
#
_symmetry.space_group_name_H-M   'P 1'
#
loop_
_entity.id
_entity.type
_entity.pdbx_description
1 polymer ?
#
loop_
_entity_poly.entity_id
_entity_poly.type
_entity_poly.pdbx_seq_one_letter_code
_entity_poly.pdbx_strand_id
1 'polypeptide(L)'
;MTKIHVLTGLNLKALTDATFKLKDLVECLEFIPEEILTTRKLKELFGNDLEKAIAFKEGEEHFIVPEVSEFVITDHLYRRLQHFFDRKNSIAIKEISVDASFFTYPVAFIQAKISATVDPVEPPVDPVEPPVDPVDPVDPPIDPIDPIDPPINEEPVIDPNPESSEPEASNVTYNAKTSFVNGGGNLLAGSGNPAGGFALATDNVLEIGLGARIFNNKALPAGDNGQYAIELNATDDWAIPISVGLLDTTKTTEITSEYDVLLTFFGDATGAETGTNLVLALAKTDAGYEWADEARSYVISDNAANKAGSATQNIQRYSFFPQIVTPALEEGVTIPTGTFKVKLAATHKATGKVMTTEIVATVTKAA
;
A
#
# COMPACT_ATOMS: atom_id res chain seq x y z
N MET A 1 -0.17 -34.54 -26.87
CA MET A 1 0.01 -33.81 -25.60
C MET A 1 -1.23 -32.94 -25.38
N THR A 2 -2.08 -33.34 -24.45
CA THR A 2 -3.35 -32.67 -24.16
C THR A 2 -3.10 -31.58 -23.12
N LYS A 3 -3.29 -30.31 -23.47
CA LYS A 3 -3.25 -29.20 -22.52
C LYS A 3 -4.59 -29.15 -21.77
N ILE A 4 -4.56 -29.37 -20.47
CA ILE A 4 -5.72 -29.18 -19.58
C ILE A 4 -5.61 -27.77 -19.00
N HIS A 5 -6.60 -26.91 -19.31
CA HIS A 5 -6.79 -25.64 -18.60
C HIS A 5 -7.40 -25.94 -17.24
N VAL A 6 -6.65 -25.70 -16.16
CA VAL A 6 -7.19 -25.75 -14.79
C VAL A 6 -7.85 -24.40 -14.50
N LEU A 7 -9.17 -24.43 -14.30
CA LEU A 7 -9.97 -23.32 -13.81
C LEU A 7 -9.52 -22.95 -12.38
N THR A 8 -8.91 -21.78 -12.23
CA THR A 8 -8.72 -21.12 -10.93
C THR A 8 -10.06 -20.53 -10.50
N GLY A 9 -10.74 -21.19 -9.55
CA GLY A 9 -12.04 -20.77 -9.05
C GLY A 9 -12.20 -21.07 -7.56
N LEU A 10 -11.27 -20.60 -6.73
CA LEU A 10 -11.49 -20.47 -5.29
C LEU A 10 -11.85 -19.01 -5.03
N ASN A 11 -13.15 -18.75 -4.79
CA ASN A 11 -13.63 -17.44 -4.40
C ASN A 11 -13.24 -17.18 -2.94
N LEU A 12 -12.05 -16.60 -2.72
CA LEU A 12 -11.51 -16.30 -1.39
C LEU A 12 -12.37 -15.32 -0.58
N LYS A 13 -13.33 -14.62 -1.22
CA LYS A 13 -14.30 -13.76 -0.53
C LYS A 13 -15.27 -14.56 0.35
N ALA A 14 -15.44 -15.86 0.10
CA ALA A 14 -16.25 -16.73 0.96
C ALA A 14 -15.56 -17.11 2.28
N LEU A 15 -14.25 -16.86 2.43
CA LEU A 15 -13.49 -17.20 3.64
C LEU A 15 -13.59 -16.16 4.76
N THR A 16 -14.01 -14.92 4.48
CA THR A 16 -14.05 -13.85 5.50
C THR A 16 -15.23 -13.97 6.46
N ASP A 17 -16.26 -14.73 6.10
CA ASP A 17 -17.49 -14.89 6.91
C ASP A 17 -17.55 -16.24 7.65
N ALA A 18 -16.51 -17.09 7.54
CA ALA A 18 -16.49 -18.42 8.13
C ALA A 18 -15.58 -18.48 9.37
N THR A 19 -16.16 -18.82 10.52
CA THR A 19 -15.41 -19.20 11.73
C THR A 19 -14.61 -20.47 11.44
N PHE A 20 -13.29 -20.36 11.28
CA PHE A 20 -12.44 -21.52 11.03
C PHE A 20 -12.20 -22.29 12.33
N LYS A 21 -12.52 -23.60 12.36
CA LYS A 21 -12.14 -24.46 13.49
C LYS A 21 -10.71 -24.93 13.30
N LEU A 22 -9.98 -25.17 14.40
CA LEU A 22 -8.61 -25.70 14.37
C LEU A 22 -8.51 -27.00 13.53
N LYS A 23 -9.58 -27.80 13.50
CA LYS A 23 -9.70 -29.00 12.68
C LYS A 23 -9.60 -28.71 11.17
N ASP A 24 -10.21 -27.62 10.71
CA ASP A 24 -10.21 -27.24 9.29
C ASP A 24 -8.81 -26.76 8.86
N LEU A 25 -8.08 -26.10 9.77
CA LEU A 25 -6.67 -25.77 9.57
C LEU A 25 -5.80 -27.02 9.44
N VAL A 26 -6.00 -28.01 10.33
CA VAL A 26 -5.27 -29.29 10.29
C VAL A 26 -5.53 -30.03 8.97
N GLU A 27 -6.77 -30.07 8.50
CA GLU A 27 -7.12 -30.67 7.21
C GLU A 27 -6.44 -29.94 6.03
N CYS A 28 -6.31 -28.61 6.06
CA CYS A 28 -5.55 -27.87 5.06
C CYS A 28 -4.03 -28.19 5.10
N LEU A 29 -3.45 -28.45 6.28
CA LEU A 29 -2.03 -28.77 6.42
C LEU A 29 -1.68 -30.17 5.86
N GLU A 30 -2.64 -31.08 5.70
CA GLU A 30 -2.41 -32.40 5.08
C GLU A 30 -2.01 -32.30 3.61
N PHE A 31 -2.35 -31.20 2.94
CA PHE A 31 -2.05 -30.98 1.52
C PHE A 31 -0.77 -30.18 1.28
N ILE A 32 -0.09 -29.74 2.35
CA ILE A 32 1.17 -29.01 2.26
C ILE A 32 2.33 -29.99 2.46
N PRO A 33 3.27 -30.12 1.50
CA PRO A 33 4.47 -30.93 1.67
C PRO A 33 5.23 -30.57 2.95
N GLU A 34 5.72 -31.57 3.68
CA GLU A 34 6.41 -31.42 4.97
C GLU A 34 7.63 -30.48 4.90
N GLU A 35 8.29 -30.47 3.74
CA GLU A 35 9.41 -29.59 3.40
C GLU A 35 9.03 -28.09 3.42
N ILE A 36 7.77 -27.78 3.15
CA ILE A 36 7.23 -26.42 3.21
C ILE A 36 6.84 -26.07 4.65
N LEU A 37 6.21 -27.00 5.37
CA LEU A 37 5.78 -26.82 6.77
C LEU A 37 6.94 -26.50 7.73
N THR A 38 8.14 -26.99 7.43
CA THR A 38 9.35 -26.74 8.23
C THR A 38 10.05 -25.40 7.91
N THR A 39 9.56 -24.63 6.94
CA THR A 39 10.21 -23.37 6.57
C THR A 39 10.06 -22.31 7.65
N ARG A 40 11.18 -21.61 7.92
CA ARG A 40 11.27 -20.50 8.90
C ARG A 40 10.14 -19.47 8.74
N LYS A 41 9.73 -19.18 7.50
CA LYS A 41 8.69 -18.19 7.17
C LYS A 41 7.29 -18.61 7.61
N LEU A 42 6.96 -19.91 7.54
CA LEU A 42 5.66 -20.40 8.01
C LEU A 42 5.61 -20.41 9.54
N LYS A 43 6.72 -20.75 10.21
CA LYS A 43 6.87 -20.61 11.67
C LYS A 43 6.78 -19.14 12.12
N GLU A 44 7.35 -18.21 11.37
CA GLU A 44 7.24 -16.76 11.66
C GLU A 44 5.82 -16.22 11.43
N LEU A 45 5.07 -16.76 10.46
CA LEU A 45 3.70 -16.32 10.17
C LEU A 45 2.66 -16.85 11.16
N PHE A 46 2.81 -18.10 11.58
CA PHE A 46 1.80 -18.84 12.36
C PHE A 46 2.23 -19.15 13.80
N GLY A 47 3.50 -18.90 14.15
CA GLY A 47 4.03 -19.00 15.51
C GLY A 47 3.67 -20.31 16.21
N ASN A 48 3.23 -20.18 17.46
CA ASN A 48 2.85 -21.29 18.34
C ASN A 48 1.63 -22.08 17.83
N ASP A 49 0.83 -21.53 16.92
CA ASP A 49 -0.39 -22.19 16.47
C ASP A 49 -0.13 -23.22 15.36
N LEU A 50 0.91 -23.02 14.54
CA LEU A 50 1.41 -24.06 13.63
C LEU A 50 1.98 -25.24 14.41
N GLU A 51 2.69 -24.98 15.51
CA GLU A 51 3.23 -26.03 16.37
C GLU A 51 2.13 -26.83 17.06
N LYS A 52 1.05 -26.19 17.52
CA LYS A 52 -0.13 -26.89 18.07
C LYS A 52 -0.83 -27.74 17.02
N ALA A 53 -0.98 -27.25 15.79
CA ALA A 53 -1.63 -27.99 14.71
C ALA A 53 -0.79 -29.21 14.27
N ILE A 54 0.54 -29.08 14.24
CA ILE A 54 1.46 -30.20 13.99
C ILE A 54 1.41 -31.22 15.14
N ALA A 55 1.49 -30.77 16.40
CA ALA A 55 1.42 -31.66 17.57
C ALA A 55 0.08 -32.42 17.65
N PHE A 56 -1.02 -31.76 17.27
CA PHE A 56 -2.33 -32.41 17.14
C PHE A 56 -2.36 -33.48 16.04
N LYS A 57 -1.74 -33.20 14.88
CA LYS A 57 -1.60 -34.17 13.78
C LYS A 57 -0.74 -35.38 14.17
N GLU A 58 0.30 -35.16 14.96
CA GLU A 58 1.23 -36.20 15.41
C GLU A 58 0.70 -37.04 16.59
N GLY A 59 -0.50 -36.73 17.09
CA GLY A 59 -1.17 -37.53 18.10
C GLY A 59 -0.60 -37.38 19.52
N GLU A 60 0.04 -36.25 19.83
CA GLU A 60 0.53 -35.99 21.20
C GLU A 60 -0.66 -35.68 22.14
N GLU A 61 -1.12 -36.69 22.90
CA GLU A 61 -2.35 -36.72 23.74
C GLU A 61 -2.38 -35.77 24.96
N HIS A 62 -1.62 -34.68 24.99
CA HIS A 62 -1.55 -33.78 26.15
C HIS A 62 -1.99 -32.34 25.89
N PHE A 63 -2.86 -32.12 24.90
CA PHE A 63 -3.57 -30.85 24.76
C PHE A 63 -5.08 -31.01 24.92
N ILE A 64 -5.58 -30.65 26.11
CA ILE A 64 -7.00 -30.36 26.30
C ILE A 64 -7.26 -29.02 25.63
N VAL A 65 -7.70 -29.04 24.37
CA VAL A 65 -8.27 -27.85 23.72
C VAL A 65 -9.71 -27.73 24.21
N PRO A 66 -10.10 -26.66 24.92
CA PRO A 66 -11.50 -26.46 25.28
C PRO A 66 -12.34 -26.40 23.99
N GLU A 67 -13.50 -27.06 23.98
CA GLU A 67 -14.40 -27.28 22.83
C GLU A 67 -14.92 -26.02 22.10
N VAL A 68 -14.48 -24.82 22.52
CA VAL A 68 -14.87 -23.52 21.99
C VAL A 68 -13.70 -22.56 22.08
N SER A 69 -12.68 -22.76 21.25
CA SER A 69 -11.79 -21.68 20.82
C SER A 69 -12.19 -21.26 19.41
N GLU A 70 -13.10 -20.29 19.32
CA GLU A 70 -13.41 -19.61 18.07
C GLU A 70 -12.20 -18.75 17.66
N PHE A 71 -11.67 -19.02 16.47
CA PHE A 71 -10.60 -18.21 15.89
C PHE A 71 -11.22 -17.10 15.04
N VAL A 72 -10.96 -15.85 15.43
CA VAL A 72 -11.21 -14.69 14.56
C VAL A 72 -9.97 -14.50 13.71
N ILE A 73 -10.06 -14.84 12.42
CA ILE A 73 -9.03 -14.43 11.45
C ILE A 73 -9.13 -12.91 11.34
N THR A 74 -8.16 -12.21 11.92
CA THR A 74 -8.10 -10.76 11.79
C THR A 74 -7.74 -10.39 10.34
N ASP A 75 -8.27 -9.27 9.86
CA ASP A 75 -7.99 -8.71 8.52
C ASP A 75 -6.47 -8.65 8.23
N HIS A 76 -5.66 -8.46 9.27
CA HIS A 76 -4.21 -8.45 9.16
C HIS A 76 -3.59 -9.80 8.76
N LEU A 77 -4.09 -10.92 9.29
CA LEU A 77 -3.60 -12.26 8.94
C LEU A 77 -4.02 -12.64 7.51
N TYR A 78 -5.24 -12.27 7.12
CA TYR A 78 -5.76 -12.45 5.77
C TYR A 78 -4.90 -11.72 4.72
N ARG A 79 -4.61 -10.43 4.94
CA ARG A 79 -3.76 -9.63 4.03
C ARG A 79 -2.34 -10.19 3.90
N ARG A 80 -1.77 -10.75 4.98
CA ARG A 80 -0.45 -11.39 4.95
C ARG A 80 -0.44 -12.69 4.13
N LEU A 81 -1.50 -13.49 4.23
CA LEU A 81 -1.65 -14.71 3.44
C LEU A 81 -1.82 -14.40 1.95
N GLN A 82 -2.64 -13.40 1.62
CA GLN A 82 -2.85 -12.99 0.24
C GLN A 82 -1.55 -12.50 -0.41
N HIS A 83 -0.78 -11.66 0.28
CA HIS A 83 0.54 -11.23 -0.19
C HIS A 83 1.55 -12.38 -0.33
N PHE A 84 1.50 -13.41 0.53
CA PHE A 84 2.39 -14.56 0.43
C PHE A 84 2.12 -15.39 -0.83
N PHE A 85 0.84 -15.64 -1.14
CA PHE A 85 0.44 -16.39 -2.33
C PHE A 85 0.68 -15.61 -3.62
N ASP A 86 0.43 -14.31 -3.65
CA ASP A 86 0.67 -13.46 -4.82
C ASP A 86 2.16 -13.39 -5.19
N ARG A 87 3.07 -13.35 -4.20
CA ARG A 87 4.53 -13.35 -4.45
C ARG A 87 5.06 -14.68 -5.00
N LYS A 88 4.42 -15.81 -4.70
CA LYS A 88 4.86 -17.14 -5.15
C LYS A 88 4.38 -17.46 -6.56
N ASN A 89 3.22 -16.94 -6.97
CA ASN A 89 2.70 -17.09 -8.33
C ASN A 89 3.45 -16.26 -9.38
N SER A 90 4.32 -15.32 -8.98
CA SER A 90 5.14 -14.51 -9.90
C SER A 90 6.57 -15.06 -10.11
N ILE A 91 6.96 -16.15 -9.45
CA ILE A 91 8.24 -16.80 -9.70
C ILE A 91 8.04 -17.81 -10.82
N ALA A 92 8.62 -17.55 -11.99
CA ALA A 92 8.74 -18.54 -13.05
C ALA A 92 9.48 -19.77 -12.49
N ILE A 93 8.73 -20.83 -12.16
CA ILE A 93 9.28 -22.13 -11.82
C ILE A 93 9.90 -22.69 -13.11
N LYS A 94 11.20 -22.45 -13.29
CA LYS A 94 12.00 -23.20 -14.25
C LYS A 94 12.07 -24.65 -13.76
N GLU A 95 11.33 -25.50 -14.46
CA GLU A 95 11.39 -26.97 -14.46
C GLU A 95 11.75 -27.62 -13.11
N ILE A 96 10.74 -27.87 -12.29
CA ILE A 96 10.73 -29.09 -11.49
C ILE A 96 9.94 -30.11 -12.31
N SER A 97 10.65 -31.07 -12.93
CA SER A 97 10.02 -32.24 -13.54
C SER A 97 9.50 -33.14 -12.41
N VAL A 98 8.29 -32.86 -11.93
CA VAL A 98 7.57 -33.79 -11.07
C VAL A 98 6.77 -34.72 -11.97
N ASP A 99 6.98 -36.03 -11.80
CA ASP A 99 6.29 -37.08 -12.54
C ASP A 99 4.76 -36.93 -12.40
N ALA A 100 4.08 -36.72 -13.52
CA ALA A 100 2.64 -36.47 -13.59
C ALA A 100 1.78 -37.68 -13.12
N SER A 101 2.40 -38.81 -12.80
CA SER A 101 1.71 -39.96 -12.23
C SER A 101 1.25 -39.78 -10.77
N PHE A 102 1.76 -38.78 -10.05
CA PHE A 102 1.41 -38.52 -8.64
C PHE A 102 0.10 -37.75 -8.40
N PHE A 103 -0.51 -37.14 -9.43
CA PHE A 103 -1.68 -36.26 -9.26
C PHE A 103 -2.99 -36.78 -9.87
N THR A 104 -3.08 -38.06 -10.22
CA THR A 104 -4.30 -38.62 -10.83
C THR A 104 -5.44 -38.89 -9.82
N TYR A 105 -5.22 -38.64 -8.53
CA TYR A 105 -6.23 -38.61 -7.46
C TYR A 105 -5.80 -37.51 -6.47
N PRO A 106 -6.62 -36.49 -6.09
CA PRO A 106 -8.07 -36.54 -5.87
C PRO A 106 -8.81 -35.22 -6.27
N VAL A 107 -9.07 -34.97 -7.57
CA VAL A 107 -10.04 -33.90 -7.95
C VAL A 107 -11.46 -34.45 -8.01
N ALA A 108 -11.63 -35.72 -8.40
CA ALA A 108 -12.93 -36.39 -8.47
C ALA A 108 -13.60 -36.58 -7.09
N PHE A 109 -12.82 -36.66 -6.01
CA PHE A 109 -13.37 -36.94 -4.67
C PHE A 109 -13.99 -35.71 -4.00
N ILE A 110 -13.44 -34.51 -4.25
CA ILE A 110 -13.99 -33.25 -3.72
C ILE A 110 -15.30 -32.90 -4.43
N GLN A 111 -15.37 -33.14 -5.75
CA GLN A 111 -16.58 -32.87 -6.53
C GLN A 111 -17.72 -33.85 -6.21
N ALA A 112 -17.40 -35.10 -5.86
CA ALA A 112 -18.40 -36.09 -5.44
C ALA A 112 -18.98 -35.83 -4.03
N LYS A 113 -18.18 -35.25 -3.11
CA LYS A 113 -18.63 -35.03 -1.73
C LYS A 113 -19.48 -33.75 -1.57
N ILE A 114 -19.25 -32.73 -2.40
CA ILE A 114 -20.09 -31.52 -2.45
C ILE A 114 -21.45 -31.82 -3.11
N SER A 115 -21.52 -32.81 -4.01
CA SER A 115 -22.77 -33.19 -4.67
C SER A 115 -23.71 -34.07 -3.82
N ALA A 116 -23.27 -34.56 -2.65
CA ALA A 116 -24.01 -35.56 -1.88
C ALA A 116 -24.77 -35.00 -0.64
N THR A 117 -24.71 -33.69 -0.38
CA THR A 117 -25.34 -33.07 0.79
C THR A 117 -26.29 -31.91 0.46
N VAL A 118 -26.69 -31.75 -0.80
CA VAL A 118 -27.75 -30.80 -1.18
C VAL A 118 -29.06 -31.57 -1.26
N ASP A 119 -29.89 -31.46 -0.22
CA ASP A 119 -31.30 -31.85 -0.28
C ASP A 119 -31.96 -31.10 -1.46
N PRO A 120 -32.84 -31.74 -2.25
CA PRO A 120 -33.52 -31.08 -3.35
C PRO A 120 -34.35 -29.92 -2.80
N VAL A 121 -33.92 -28.70 -3.09
CA VAL A 121 -34.71 -27.49 -2.85
C VAL A 121 -35.93 -27.56 -3.76
N GLU A 122 -37.12 -27.52 -3.16
CA GLU A 122 -38.39 -27.44 -3.90
C GLU A 122 -38.33 -26.29 -4.92
N PRO A 123 -38.89 -26.47 -6.12
CA PRO A 123 -38.92 -25.40 -7.12
C PRO A 123 -39.65 -24.18 -6.54
N PRO A 124 -39.15 -22.95 -6.79
CA PRO A 124 -39.77 -21.75 -6.26
C PRO A 124 -41.22 -21.66 -6.75
N VAL A 125 -42.14 -21.53 -5.79
CA VAL A 125 -43.54 -21.23 -6.08
C VAL A 125 -43.59 -19.80 -6.63
N ASP A 126 -44.15 -19.67 -7.82
CA ASP A 126 -44.31 -18.40 -8.52
C ASP A 126 -45.18 -17.46 -7.67
N PRO A 127 -44.68 -16.28 -7.25
CA PRO A 127 -45.49 -15.32 -6.53
C PRO A 127 -46.54 -14.75 -7.49
N VAL A 128 -47.81 -15.10 -7.27
CA VAL A 128 -48.92 -14.38 -7.88
C VAL A 128 -48.97 -13.00 -7.23
N GLU A 129 -48.50 -11.98 -7.95
CA GLU A 129 -48.68 -10.58 -7.54
C GLU A 129 -50.17 -10.20 -7.64
N PRO A 130 -50.80 -9.72 -6.54
CA PRO A 130 -52.12 -9.12 -6.64
C PRO A 130 -52.02 -7.77 -7.37
N PRO A 131 -53.00 -7.40 -8.21
CA PRO A 131 -53.02 -6.10 -8.86
C PRO A 131 -53.09 -5.00 -7.78
N VAL A 132 -52.11 -4.11 -7.79
CA VAL A 132 -52.10 -2.92 -6.94
C VAL A 132 -52.97 -1.87 -7.63
N ASP A 133 -54.04 -1.45 -6.97
CA ASP A 133 -54.91 -0.37 -7.43
C ASP A 133 -54.10 0.94 -7.60
N PRO A 134 -54.34 1.72 -8.67
CA PRO A 134 -53.73 3.02 -8.82
C PRO A 134 -54.22 3.97 -7.72
N VAL A 135 -53.27 4.54 -6.99
CA VAL A 135 -53.55 5.60 -6.02
C VAL A 135 -53.87 6.88 -6.78
N ASP A 136 -55.00 7.51 -6.44
CA ASP A 136 -55.46 8.78 -7.00
C ASP A 136 -54.39 9.88 -6.86
N PRO A 137 -54.22 10.76 -7.86
CA PRO A 137 -53.30 11.88 -7.77
C PRO A 137 -53.78 12.86 -6.70
N VAL A 138 -52.90 13.15 -5.74
CA VAL A 138 -53.09 14.20 -4.75
C VAL A 138 -52.96 15.56 -5.44
N ASP A 139 -53.96 16.43 -5.26
CA ASP A 139 -53.97 17.82 -5.70
C ASP A 139 -52.70 18.58 -5.27
N PRO A 140 -52.16 19.50 -6.09
CA PRO A 140 -51.02 20.34 -5.71
C PRO A 140 -51.45 21.45 -4.74
N PRO A 141 -50.88 21.57 -3.52
CA PRO A 141 -51.14 22.72 -2.70
C PRO A 141 -50.12 23.84 -2.95
N ILE A 142 -50.69 24.93 -3.48
CA ILE A 142 -50.57 26.35 -3.08
C ILE A 142 -49.19 27.03 -3.18
N ASP A 143 -49.21 28.18 -3.86
CA ASP A 143 -48.12 29.14 -4.01
C ASP A 143 -47.44 29.52 -2.69
N PRO A 144 -46.10 29.64 -2.68
CA PRO A 144 -45.37 30.11 -1.51
C PRO A 144 -45.72 31.56 -1.20
N ILE A 145 -46.04 31.81 0.07
CA ILE A 145 -46.15 33.17 0.62
C ILE A 145 -44.74 33.76 0.70
N ASP A 146 -44.58 34.96 0.14
CA ASP A 146 -43.33 35.74 0.21
C ASP A 146 -42.96 36.02 1.68
N PRO A 147 -41.76 35.62 2.13
CA PRO A 147 -41.32 35.93 3.48
C PRO A 147 -41.09 37.44 3.63
N ILE A 148 -41.64 37.99 4.72
CA ILE A 148 -41.39 39.37 5.16
C ILE A 148 -39.91 39.48 5.55
N ASP A 149 -39.21 40.44 4.94
CA ASP A 149 -37.81 40.77 5.26
C ASP A 149 -37.65 41.08 6.76
N PRO A 150 -36.75 40.39 7.47
CA PRO A 150 -36.38 40.78 8.82
C PRO A 150 -35.63 42.12 8.81
N PRO A 151 -35.70 42.89 9.92
CA PRO A 151 -35.00 44.16 10.03
C PRO A 151 -33.50 43.97 9.81
N ILE A 152 -32.95 44.78 8.90
CA ILE A 152 -31.52 44.90 8.61
C ILE A 152 -30.82 45.29 9.92
N ASN A 153 -30.24 44.30 10.58
CA ASN A 153 -29.23 44.51 11.59
C ASN A 153 -27.94 44.80 10.81
N GLU A 154 -27.40 46.01 10.94
CA GLU A 154 -26.13 46.38 10.32
C GLU A 154 -25.03 45.47 10.87
N GLU A 155 -24.76 44.39 10.14
CA GLU A 155 -23.62 43.51 10.41
C GLU A 155 -22.33 44.31 10.26
N PRO A 156 -21.33 44.07 11.12
CA PRO A 156 -20.03 44.70 11.00
C PRO A 156 -19.48 44.41 9.61
N VAL A 157 -19.00 45.45 8.91
CA VAL A 157 -18.34 45.35 7.61
C VAL A 157 -17.13 44.42 7.76
N ILE A 158 -17.32 43.14 7.50
CA ILE A 158 -16.24 42.16 7.38
C ILE A 158 -15.54 42.52 6.08
N ASP A 159 -14.30 43.01 6.20
CA ASP A 159 -13.45 43.30 5.06
C ASP A 159 -13.35 42.03 4.17
N PRO A 160 -13.92 42.03 2.95
CA PRO A 160 -14.08 40.81 2.16
C PRO A 160 -12.79 40.34 1.48
N ASN A 161 -11.64 40.90 1.86
CA ASN A 161 -10.37 40.47 1.33
C ASN A 161 -9.46 40.02 2.47
N PRO A 162 -9.66 38.81 3.04
CA PRO A 162 -8.55 38.13 3.68
C PRO A 162 -7.52 37.98 2.56
N GLU A 163 -6.52 38.86 2.54
CA GLU A 163 -5.40 38.79 1.63
C GLU A 163 -4.97 37.32 1.61
N SER A 164 -5.24 36.68 0.48
CA SER A 164 -4.79 35.33 0.18
C SER A 164 -3.28 35.41 0.18
N SER A 165 -2.69 35.29 1.37
CA SER A 165 -1.26 35.22 1.56
C SER A 165 -0.82 33.99 0.80
N GLU A 166 -0.29 34.21 -0.41
CA GLU A 166 0.36 33.16 -1.17
C GLU A 166 1.34 32.46 -0.21
N PRO A 167 1.34 31.12 -0.15
CA PRO A 167 2.21 30.41 0.77
C PRO A 167 3.64 30.86 0.51
N GLU A 168 4.33 31.35 1.54
CA GLU A 168 5.73 31.75 1.41
C GLU A 168 6.49 30.60 0.75
N ALA A 169 7.17 30.91 -0.37
CA ALA A 169 7.92 29.92 -1.12
C ALA A 169 8.89 29.21 -0.16
N SER A 170 8.79 27.88 -0.10
CA SER A 170 9.70 27.09 0.72
C SER A 170 11.14 27.32 0.25
N ASN A 171 12.05 27.60 1.18
CA ASN A 171 13.47 27.69 0.87
C ASN A 171 14.00 26.27 0.57
N VAL A 172 14.08 25.91 -0.71
CA VAL A 172 14.63 24.64 -1.16
C VAL A 172 16.14 24.79 -1.37
N THR A 173 16.93 23.91 -0.74
CA THR A 173 18.37 23.79 -0.96
C THR A 173 18.66 22.53 -1.76
N TYR A 174 19.25 22.69 -2.94
CA TYR A 174 19.60 21.59 -3.84
C TYR A 174 21.01 21.05 -3.57
N ASN A 175 21.23 19.79 -3.97
CA ASN A 175 22.50 19.08 -3.77
C ASN A 175 22.95 19.01 -2.31
N ALA A 176 22.01 19.13 -1.39
CA ALA A 176 22.28 19.20 0.03
C ALA A 176 22.44 17.81 0.63
N LYS A 177 23.02 17.78 1.82
CA LYS A 177 23.13 16.59 2.66
C LYS A 177 22.05 16.64 3.73
N THR A 178 21.22 15.59 3.82
CA THR A 178 20.20 15.50 4.87
C THR A 178 20.84 15.44 6.25
N SER A 179 20.16 16.02 7.24
CA SER A 179 20.55 16.00 8.64
C SER A 179 20.46 14.59 9.26
N PHE A 180 19.65 13.71 8.66
CA PHE A 180 19.36 12.37 9.18
C PHE A 180 20.31 11.31 8.61
N VAL A 181 21.48 11.19 9.23
CA VAL A 181 22.53 10.23 8.84
C VAL A 181 22.83 9.20 9.92
N ASN A 182 23.21 7.99 9.51
CA ASN A 182 23.75 6.98 10.40
C ASN A 182 25.22 7.28 10.75
N GLY A 183 25.82 6.49 11.66
CA GLY A 183 27.22 6.68 12.09
C GLY A 183 28.27 6.58 10.98
N GLY A 184 27.92 6.02 9.82
CA GLY A 184 28.77 5.97 8.63
C GLY A 184 28.57 7.14 7.66
N GLY A 185 27.78 8.16 8.02
CA GLY A 185 27.48 9.31 7.15
C GLY A 185 26.53 9.01 5.99
N ASN A 186 25.90 7.83 6.01
CA ASN A 186 24.91 7.36 5.04
C ASN A 186 23.49 7.59 5.57
N LEU A 187 22.48 7.39 4.73
CA LEU A 187 21.08 7.33 5.18
C LEU A 187 20.88 6.24 6.24
N LEU A 188 19.89 6.45 7.11
CA LEU A 188 19.30 5.43 7.98
C LEU A 188 18.71 4.28 7.15
N ALA A 189 18.09 4.62 6.02
CA ALA A 189 17.50 3.63 5.11
C ALA A 189 18.53 2.97 4.20
N GLY A 190 18.62 1.65 4.32
CA GLY A 190 19.46 0.79 3.48
C GLY A 190 20.97 0.96 3.73
N SER A 191 21.73 -0.09 3.47
CA SER A 191 23.18 -0.07 3.72
C SER A 191 23.95 0.69 2.63
N GLY A 192 24.72 1.70 3.04
CA GLY A 192 25.67 2.40 2.17
C GLY A 192 25.06 3.43 1.22
N ASN A 193 23.85 3.92 1.50
CA ASN A 193 23.20 4.95 0.70
C ASN A 193 23.69 6.35 1.09
N PRO A 194 24.15 7.18 0.14
CA PRO A 194 24.69 8.50 0.46
C PRO A 194 23.60 9.40 1.02
N ALA A 195 23.97 10.24 1.98
CA ALA A 195 23.07 11.26 2.52
C ALA A 195 23.06 12.58 1.73
N GLY A 196 23.87 12.69 0.67
CA GLY A 196 24.00 13.89 -0.16
C GLY A 196 23.20 13.83 -1.47
N GLY A 197 23.09 14.98 -2.13
CA GLY A 197 22.43 15.11 -3.44
C GLY A 197 20.92 15.36 -3.37
N PHE A 198 20.37 15.66 -2.20
CA PHE A 198 18.94 15.88 -2.01
C PHE A 198 18.53 17.31 -2.39
N ALA A 199 17.28 17.45 -2.82
CA ALA A 199 16.51 18.69 -2.74
C ALA A 199 15.83 18.75 -1.37
N LEU A 200 16.35 19.58 -0.46
CA LEU A 200 15.87 19.71 0.91
C LEU A 200 15.02 20.96 1.10
N ALA A 201 13.89 20.84 1.78
CA ALA A 201 13.14 21.96 2.31
C ALA A 201 13.09 21.87 3.84
N THR A 202 13.18 23.02 4.51
CA THR A 202 13.10 23.10 5.98
C THR A 202 12.31 24.32 6.44
N ASP A 203 11.60 24.18 7.55
CA ASP A 203 10.99 25.29 8.29
C ASP A 203 11.67 25.54 9.65
N ASN A 204 12.90 25.02 9.83
CA ASN A 204 13.69 24.96 11.06
C ASN A 204 13.17 24.00 12.15
N VAL A 205 12.04 23.32 11.93
CA VAL A 205 11.52 22.28 12.84
C VAL A 205 11.56 20.93 12.14
N LEU A 206 11.02 20.86 10.93
CA LEU A 206 11.07 19.69 10.06
C LEU A 206 12.05 19.92 8.90
N GLU A 207 12.69 18.84 8.46
CA GLU A 207 13.42 18.77 7.19
C GLU A 207 12.79 17.64 6.36
N ILE A 208 12.45 17.96 5.10
CA ILE A 208 12.00 17.00 4.10
C ILE A 208 12.96 17.00 2.92
N GLY A 209 13.18 15.83 2.33
CA GLY A 209 14.16 15.64 1.28
C GLY A 209 13.74 14.63 0.24
N LEU A 210 13.98 14.97 -1.02
CA LEU A 210 13.84 14.09 -2.17
C LEU A 210 15.14 14.02 -2.97
N GLY A 211 15.38 12.91 -3.64
CA GLY A 211 16.40 12.77 -4.67
C GLY A 211 16.04 11.70 -5.68
N ALA A 212 16.81 11.56 -6.74
CA ALA A 212 16.68 10.48 -7.71
C ALA A 212 18.05 9.92 -8.12
N ARG A 213 18.11 8.62 -8.40
CA ARG A 213 19.34 7.93 -8.83
C ARG A 213 19.06 6.58 -9.49
N ILE A 214 20.08 6.00 -10.09
CA ILE A 214 20.10 4.57 -10.45
C ILE A 214 20.07 3.74 -9.16
N PHE A 215 19.22 2.72 -9.12
CA PHE A 215 19.11 1.77 -8.01
C PHE A 215 20.41 1.00 -7.82
N ASN A 216 20.80 0.75 -6.56
CA ASN A 216 22.11 0.20 -6.14
C ASN A 216 23.34 1.03 -6.52
N ASN A 217 23.19 2.12 -7.28
CA ASN A 217 24.28 3.07 -7.44
C ASN A 217 24.40 3.90 -6.15
N LYS A 218 25.60 3.88 -5.57
CA LYS A 218 25.90 4.63 -4.35
C LYS A 218 26.13 6.12 -4.61
N ALA A 219 26.27 6.54 -5.87
CA ALA A 219 26.28 7.95 -6.22
C ALA A 219 24.84 8.45 -6.40
N LEU A 220 24.52 9.55 -5.72
CA LEU A 220 23.33 10.33 -6.03
C LEU A 220 23.82 11.48 -6.93
N PRO A 221 23.44 11.50 -8.22
CA PRO A 221 23.88 12.57 -9.11
C PRO A 221 23.43 13.91 -8.54
N ALA A 222 24.27 14.93 -8.68
CA ALA A 222 23.89 16.27 -8.30
C ALA A 222 22.73 16.72 -9.20
N GLY A 223 21.57 16.97 -8.62
CA GLY A 223 20.43 17.52 -9.34
C GLY A 223 20.64 19.01 -9.58
N ASP A 224 20.48 19.48 -10.81
CA ASP A 224 20.51 20.91 -11.11
C ASP A 224 19.14 21.52 -10.76
N ASN A 225 19.05 22.21 -9.64
CA ASN A 225 17.78 22.78 -9.14
C ASN A 225 16.63 21.75 -9.07
N GLY A 226 16.93 20.53 -8.61
CA GLY A 226 15.95 19.44 -8.48
C GLY A 226 15.72 18.66 -9.76
N GLN A 227 16.44 18.98 -10.84
CA GLN A 227 16.43 18.22 -12.10
C GLN A 227 17.49 17.12 -12.06
N TYR A 228 17.09 15.86 -12.25
CA TYR A 228 17.97 14.69 -12.26
C TYR A 228 17.95 14.05 -13.64
N ALA A 229 19.11 13.93 -14.28
CA ALA A 229 19.27 13.13 -15.48
C ALA A 229 19.71 11.70 -15.10
N ILE A 230 18.92 10.70 -15.50
CA ILE A 230 19.20 9.28 -15.23
C ILE A 230 19.27 8.55 -16.57
N GLU A 231 20.43 7.98 -16.87
CA GLU A 231 20.63 7.12 -18.02
C GLU A 231 20.71 5.66 -17.55
N LEU A 232 19.79 4.82 -18.01
CA LEU A 232 19.68 3.43 -17.60
C LEU A 232 20.36 2.51 -18.63
N ASN A 233 21.16 1.57 -18.15
CA ASN A 233 21.50 0.39 -18.94
C ASN A 233 20.32 -0.59 -18.99
N ALA A 234 20.41 -1.62 -19.83
CA ALA A 234 19.32 -2.58 -20.06
C ALA A 234 18.80 -3.29 -18.80
N THR A 235 19.61 -3.40 -17.74
CA THR A 235 19.26 -4.05 -16.48
C THR A 235 19.08 -3.09 -15.30
N ASP A 236 19.30 -1.80 -15.53
CA ASP A 236 19.28 -0.81 -14.46
C ASP A 236 17.86 -0.41 -14.12
N ASP A 237 17.60 -0.26 -12.82
CA ASP A 237 16.39 0.39 -12.29
C ASP A 237 16.77 1.73 -11.69
N TRP A 238 15.78 2.56 -11.37
CA TRP A 238 16.00 3.82 -10.68
C TRP A 238 15.14 3.92 -9.43
N ALA A 239 15.58 4.77 -8.52
CA ALA A 239 14.97 4.89 -7.21
C ALA A 239 14.94 6.35 -6.74
N ILE A 240 14.02 6.60 -5.83
CA ILE A 240 13.71 7.89 -5.24
C ILE A 240 13.95 7.78 -3.73
N PRO A 241 15.13 8.20 -3.25
CA PRO A 241 15.38 8.36 -1.83
C PRO A 241 14.52 9.47 -1.25
N ILE A 242 13.88 9.18 -0.11
CA ILE A 242 13.01 10.08 0.63
C ILE A 242 13.56 10.20 2.05
N SER A 243 13.58 11.42 2.58
CA SER A 243 13.96 11.71 3.96
C SER A 243 12.97 12.67 4.59
N VAL A 244 12.48 12.34 5.77
CA VAL A 244 11.59 13.19 6.57
C VAL A 244 12.04 13.10 8.02
N GLY A 245 12.24 14.23 8.69
CA GLY A 245 12.49 14.19 10.11
C GLY A 245 12.47 15.53 10.81
N LEU A 246 12.29 15.48 12.12
CA LEU A 246 12.35 16.61 13.04
C LEU A 246 13.81 16.91 13.37
N LEU A 247 14.22 18.16 13.14
CA LEU A 247 15.58 18.63 13.39
C LEU A 247 15.94 18.62 14.88
N ASP A 248 14.96 18.89 15.74
CA ASP A 248 15.10 18.72 17.18
C ASP A 248 14.88 17.26 17.58
N THR A 249 15.95 16.49 17.51
CA THR A 249 15.94 15.07 17.88
C THR A 249 15.84 14.82 19.39
N THR A 250 15.89 15.88 20.21
CA THR A 250 15.69 15.76 21.66
C THR A 250 14.21 15.69 22.03
N LYS A 251 13.34 16.18 21.15
CA LYS A 251 11.90 15.99 21.29
C LYS A 251 11.56 14.53 21.01
N THR A 252 10.74 13.95 21.88
CA THR A 252 10.14 12.63 21.70
C THR A 252 8.83 12.71 20.92
N THR A 253 8.62 13.80 20.18
CA THR A 253 7.43 13.96 19.35
C THR A 253 7.58 13.20 18.04
N GLU A 254 6.49 12.60 17.60
CA GLU A 254 6.42 11.87 16.33
C GLU A 254 6.15 12.85 15.20
N ILE A 255 6.71 12.60 14.01
CA ILE A 255 6.53 13.47 12.83
C ILE A 255 5.05 13.70 12.56
N THR A 256 4.24 12.63 12.57
CA THR A 256 2.81 12.67 12.26
C THR A 256 1.94 13.29 13.36
N SER A 257 2.51 13.55 14.53
CA SER A 257 1.83 14.32 15.58
C SER A 257 1.86 15.82 15.31
N GLU A 258 2.89 16.30 14.61
CA GLU A 258 3.08 17.73 14.31
C GLU A 258 2.75 18.08 12.84
N TYR A 259 2.91 17.14 11.91
CA TYR A 259 2.76 17.37 10.47
C TYR A 259 1.90 16.32 9.78
N ASP A 260 1.15 16.76 8.77
CA ASP A 260 0.62 15.88 7.72
C ASP A 260 1.62 15.88 6.56
N VAL A 261 2.20 14.72 6.24
CA VAL A 261 3.24 14.59 5.21
C VAL A 261 2.71 13.77 4.04
N LEU A 262 2.78 14.34 2.84
CA LEU A 262 2.29 13.74 1.60
C LEU A 262 3.43 13.61 0.58
N LEU A 263 3.60 12.42 0.04
CA LEU A 263 4.47 12.11 -1.08
C LEU A 263 3.60 11.88 -2.33
N THR A 264 3.78 12.71 -3.35
CA THR A 264 3.02 12.64 -4.59
C THR A 264 3.92 12.29 -5.76
N PHE A 265 3.54 11.25 -6.51
CA PHE A 265 4.18 10.88 -7.76
C PHE A 265 3.28 11.28 -8.92
N PHE A 266 3.82 12.10 -9.83
CA PHE A 266 3.16 12.47 -11.06
C PHE A 266 3.62 11.53 -12.16
N GLY A 267 2.69 10.68 -12.59
CA GLY A 267 2.98 9.48 -13.38
C GLY A 267 2.55 9.61 -14.82
N ASP A 268 3.27 10.40 -15.63
CA ASP A 268 3.29 10.18 -17.06
C ASP A 268 4.68 10.42 -17.65
N ALA A 269 4.93 9.90 -18.86
CA ALA A 269 6.22 10.05 -19.54
C ALA A 269 6.57 11.52 -19.87
N THR A 270 5.61 12.43 -19.72
CA THR A 270 5.75 13.87 -20.00
C THR A 270 5.98 14.70 -18.73
N GLY A 271 5.84 14.10 -17.54
CA GLY A 271 5.92 14.77 -16.25
C GLY A 271 4.71 15.66 -15.94
N ALA A 272 3.58 15.49 -16.63
CA ALA A 272 2.41 16.34 -16.43
C ALA A 272 1.65 15.94 -15.16
N GLU A 273 1.10 16.95 -14.48
CA GLU A 273 0.26 16.74 -13.32
C GLU A 273 -1.12 16.30 -13.79
N THR A 274 -1.38 15.00 -13.71
CA THR A 274 -2.67 14.41 -14.08
C THR A 274 -3.53 14.24 -12.81
N GLY A 275 -4.85 14.15 -12.93
CA GLY A 275 -5.72 13.84 -11.78
C GLY A 275 -5.52 12.42 -11.21
N THR A 276 -4.62 11.62 -11.80
CA THR A 276 -4.41 10.20 -11.50
C THR A 276 -3.12 9.93 -10.71
N ASN A 277 -2.55 10.94 -10.04
CA ASN A 277 -1.31 10.82 -9.26
C ASN A 277 -1.44 9.80 -8.12
N LEU A 278 -0.33 9.13 -7.80
CA LEU A 278 -0.19 8.39 -6.54
C LEU A 278 0.10 9.40 -5.43
N VAL A 279 -0.76 9.45 -4.42
CA VAL A 279 -0.58 10.29 -3.25
C VAL A 279 -0.48 9.37 -2.04
N LEU A 280 0.68 9.37 -1.40
CA LEU A 280 0.94 8.60 -0.20
C LEU A 280 1.01 9.53 1.00
N ALA A 281 0.20 9.27 2.01
CA ALA A 281 0.29 9.91 3.31
C ALA A 281 1.24 9.12 4.22
N LEU A 282 2.10 9.83 4.94
CA LEU A 282 2.91 9.24 6.00
C LEU A 282 2.02 8.96 7.22
N ALA A 283 2.00 7.71 7.67
CA ALA A 283 1.28 7.27 8.86
C ALA A 283 2.23 6.64 9.87
N LYS A 284 1.96 6.86 11.16
CA LYS A 284 2.63 6.15 12.26
C LYS A 284 1.86 4.87 12.55
N THR A 285 2.59 3.77 12.69
CA THR A 285 2.06 2.48 13.17
C THR A 285 2.85 1.98 14.37
N ASP A 286 2.38 0.91 15.01
CA ASP A 286 3.13 0.26 16.09
C ASP A 286 4.50 -0.26 15.61
N ALA A 287 4.61 -0.62 14.33
CA ALA A 287 5.83 -1.15 13.73
C ALA A 287 6.83 -0.07 13.27
N GLY A 288 6.41 1.21 13.21
CA GLY A 288 7.25 2.29 12.70
C GLY A 288 6.45 3.33 11.94
N TYR A 289 6.87 3.62 10.72
CA TYR A 289 6.17 4.49 9.78
C TYR A 289 5.82 3.72 8.51
N GLU A 290 4.69 4.06 7.91
CA GLU A 290 4.27 3.57 6.60
C GLU A 290 3.82 4.72 5.70
N TRP A 291 3.89 4.51 4.39
CA TRP A 291 3.29 5.42 3.41
C TRP A 291 2.07 4.75 2.81
N ALA A 292 0.90 5.37 2.92
CA ALA A 292 -0.36 4.79 2.50
C ALA A 292 -1.11 5.68 1.50
N ASP A 293 -1.64 5.07 0.44
CA ASP A 293 -2.64 5.66 -0.44
C ASP A 293 -3.97 4.97 -0.14
N GLU A 294 -4.83 5.66 0.61
CA GLU A 294 -6.15 5.16 1.01
C GLU A 294 -7.05 4.89 -0.20
N ALA A 295 -6.99 5.75 -1.23
CA ALA A 295 -7.85 5.65 -2.40
C ALA A 295 -7.56 4.38 -3.21
N ARG A 296 -6.32 3.90 -3.17
CA ARG A 296 -5.88 2.69 -3.88
C ARG A 296 -5.62 1.49 -2.97
N SER A 297 -5.83 1.63 -1.65
CA SER A 297 -5.47 0.60 -0.65
C SER A 297 -4.03 0.12 -0.79
N TYR A 298 -3.11 1.03 -1.11
CA TYR A 298 -1.70 0.73 -1.34
C TYR A 298 -0.86 1.18 -0.14
N VAL A 299 0.06 0.35 0.34
CA VAL A 299 0.89 0.65 1.52
C VAL A 299 2.35 0.26 1.30
N ILE A 300 3.26 1.15 1.70
CA ILE A 300 4.70 0.93 1.79
C ILE A 300 5.08 0.82 3.27
N SER A 301 5.41 -0.39 3.72
CA SER A 301 5.69 -0.68 5.12
C SER A 301 7.18 -0.88 5.45
N ASP A 302 8.09 -0.67 4.50
CA ASP A 302 9.53 -0.98 4.64
C ASP A 302 10.40 0.25 4.98
N ASN A 303 9.79 1.29 5.57
CA ASN A 303 10.52 2.49 5.97
C ASN A 303 11.54 2.19 7.07
N ALA A 304 12.73 2.78 6.94
CA ALA A 304 13.63 2.88 8.07
C ALA A 304 13.22 4.07 8.94
N ALA A 305 13.31 3.92 10.25
CA ALA A 305 13.12 5.00 11.20
C ALA A 305 14.20 4.95 12.27
N ASN A 306 14.55 6.10 12.84
CA ASN A 306 15.39 6.12 14.03
C ASN A 306 14.59 5.62 15.25
N LYS A 307 15.29 5.22 16.32
CA LYS A 307 14.65 4.69 17.53
C LYS A 307 13.68 5.68 18.19
N ALA A 308 13.94 6.97 18.03
CA ALA A 308 13.11 8.04 18.59
C ALA A 308 11.82 8.30 17.79
N GLY A 309 11.69 7.74 16.58
CA GLY A 309 10.59 8.07 15.67
C GLY A 309 10.64 9.49 15.13
N SER A 310 11.70 10.26 15.37
CA SER A 310 11.86 11.64 14.90
C SER A 310 12.37 11.73 13.47
N ALA A 311 12.78 10.62 12.85
CA ALA A 311 13.17 10.59 11.45
C ALA A 311 12.74 9.28 10.78
N THR A 312 12.31 9.38 9.54
CA THR A 312 12.01 8.24 8.66
C THR A 312 12.56 8.45 7.26
N GLN A 313 13.04 7.37 6.65
CA GLN A 313 13.66 7.37 5.35
C GLN A 313 13.25 6.12 4.57
N ASN A 314 13.18 6.25 3.26
CA ASN A 314 12.92 5.13 2.37
C ASN A 314 13.57 5.36 1.00
N ILE A 315 13.66 4.30 0.20
CA ILE A 315 14.17 4.31 -1.17
C ILE A 315 13.13 3.60 -2.02
N GLN A 316 12.29 4.40 -2.69
CA GLN A 316 11.23 3.86 -3.52
C GLN A 316 11.73 3.58 -4.92
N ARG A 317 11.57 2.33 -5.36
CA ARG A 317 11.87 1.92 -6.74
C ARG A 317 10.65 2.12 -7.58
N TYR A 318 10.84 2.65 -8.78
CA TYR A 318 9.73 2.85 -9.69
C TYR A 318 9.01 1.53 -10.01
N SER A 319 9.77 0.44 -10.15
CA SER A 319 9.26 -0.92 -10.40
C SER A 319 8.27 -1.45 -9.36
N PHE A 320 8.10 -0.79 -8.20
CA PHE A 320 7.11 -1.16 -7.19
C PHE A 320 5.73 -0.50 -7.40
N PHE A 321 5.63 0.44 -8.34
CA PHE A 321 4.44 1.22 -8.63
C PHE A 321 4.02 1.20 -10.12
N PRO A 322 4.18 0.07 -10.87
CA PRO A 322 3.94 0.05 -12.31
C PRO A 322 2.48 0.35 -12.69
N GLN A 323 1.56 0.22 -11.73
CA GLN A 323 0.13 0.47 -11.89
C GLN A 323 -0.23 1.97 -11.88
N ILE A 324 0.75 2.84 -11.59
CA ILE A 324 0.58 4.30 -11.49
C ILE A 324 1.15 5.00 -12.73
N VAL A 325 1.93 4.32 -13.58
CA VAL A 325 2.36 4.89 -14.85
C VAL A 325 1.15 4.99 -15.77
N THR A 326 0.77 6.20 -16.11
CA THR A 326 -0.16 6.44 -17.22
C THR A 326 0.62 7.15 -18.33
N PRO A 327 0.68 6.64 -19.56
CA PRO A 327 0.09 5.39 -20.03
C PRO A 327 0.79 4.16 -19.45
N ALA A 328 0.08 3.03 -19.48
CA ALA A 328 0.66 1.73 -19.15
C ALA A 328 1.94 1.50 -19.94
N LEU A 329 2.95 0.89 -19.30
CA LEU A 329 4.18 0.49 -19.96
C LEU A 329 3.87 -0.39 -21.18
N GLU A 330 4.58 -0.16 -22.29
CA GLU A 330 4.53 -1.06 -23.44
C GLU A 330 4.88 -2.49 -23.02
N GLU A 331 4.27 -3.49 -23.65
CA GLU A 331 4.51 -4.90 -23.34
C GLU A 331 6.01 -5.22 -23.48
N GLY A 332 6.61 -5.76 -22.41
CA GLY A 332 8.04 -6.07 -22.34
C GLY A 332 8.94 -4.95 -21.81
N VAL A 333 8.41 -3.75 -21.54
CA VAL A 333 9.13 -2.70 -20.81
C VAL A 333 8.96 -2.92 -19.31
N THR A 334 10.05 -3.28 -18.63
CA THR A 334 10.05 -3.52 -17.18
C THR A 334 10.30 -2.27 -16.35
N ILE A 335 10.89 -1.23 -16.95
CA ILE A 335 11.34 0.00 -16.27
C ILE A 335 11.03 1.17 -17.20
N PRO A 336 10.24 2.15 -16.77
CA PRO A 336 9.83 3.25 -17.64
C PRO A 336 10.99 4.21 -17.91
N THR A 337 10.85 4.92 -19.02
CA THR A 337 11.65 6.10 -19.36
C THR A 337 10.71 7.27 -19.62
N GLY A 338 11.21 8.50 -19.47
CA GLY A 338 10.42 9.72 -19.57
C GLY A 338 10.80 10.72 -18.49
N THR A 339 9.94 11.72 -18.30
CA THR A 339 10.10 12.74 -17.27
C THR A 339 9.15 12.46 -16.12
N PHE A 340 9.67 12.28 -14.91
CA PHE A 340 8.88 11.97 -13.72
C PHE A 340 9.01 13.10 -12.71
N LYS A 341 7.89 13.67 -12.29
CA LYS A 341 7.87 14.65 -11.22
C LYS A 341 7.50 13.96 -9.91
N VAL A 342 8.19 14.30 -8.83
CA VAL A 342 7.91 13.80 -7.48
C VAL A 342 7.92 14.98 -6.53
N LYS A 343 6.84 15.12 -5.75
CA LYS A 343 6.67 16.19 -4.76
C LYS A 343 6.51 15.60 -3.38
N LEU A 344 7.19 16.21 -2.42
CA LEU A 344 7.05 15.90 -1.00
C LEU A 344 6.61 17.19 -0.31
N ALA A 345 5.49 17.12 0.39
CA ALA A 345 4.90 18.23 1.10
C ALA A 345 4.67 17.85 2.55
N ALA A 346 4.87 18.79 3.47
CA ALA A 346 4.47 18.66 4.86
C ALA A 346 3.68 19.88 5.29
N THR A 347 2.55 19.65 5.96
CA THR A 347 1.68 20.71 6.48
C THR A 347 1.73 20.66 8.00
N HIS A 348 2.21 21.73 8.63
CA HIS A 348 2.25 21.83 10.08
C HIS A 348 0.81 21.94 10.62
N LYS A 349 0.39 21.01 11.48
CA LYS A 349 -1.00 20.89 11.95
C LYS A 349 -1.50 22.10 12.71
N ALA A 350 -0.66 22.66 13.59
CA ALA A 350 -1.07 23.81 14.40
C ALA A 350 -1.11 25.15 13.65
N THR A 351 -0.24 25.35 12.65
CA THR A 351 -0.08 26.66 11.97
C THR A 351 -0.64 26.67 10.55
N GLY A 352 -0.90 25.50 9.96
CA GLY A 352 -1.26 25.36 8.55
C GLY A 352 -0.11 25.66 7.58
N LYS A 353 1.10 25.97 8.09
CA LYS A 353 2.25 26.28 7.25
C LYS A 353 2.61 25.05 6.42
N VAL A 354 2.69 25.23 5.10
CA VAL A 354 3.06 24.18 4.16
C VAL A 354 4.53 24.37 3.76
N MET A 355 5.28 23.29 3.80
CA MET A 355 6.62 23.21 3.21
C MET A 355 6.63 22.18 2.09
N THR A 356 7.32 22.48 1.00
CA THR A 356 7.37 21.60 -0.17
C THR A 356 8.78 21.50 -0.75
N THR A 357 9.15 20.31 -1.19
CA THR A 357 10.28 20.08 -2.10
C THR A 357 9.80 19.24 -3.28
N GLU A 358 10.37 19.48 -4.46
CA GLU A 358 10.01 18.81 -5.69
C GLU A 358 11.27 18.46 -6.48
N ILE A 359 11.23 17.32 -7.15
CA ILE A 359 12.26 16.90 -8.10
C ILE A 359 11.61 16.49 -9.42
N VAL A 360 12.39 16.59 -10.48
CA VAL A 360 12.04 16.09 -11.80
C VAL A 360 13.17 15.17 -12.27
N ALA A 361 12.85 13.90 -12.48
CA ALA A 361 13.77 12.90 -12.98
C ALA A 361 13.52 12.64 -14.47
N THR A 362 14.46 13.02 -15.33
CA THR A 362 14.45 12.66 -16.75
C THR A 362 15.23 11.36 -16.91
N VAL A 363 14.51 10.27 -17.18
CA VAL A 363 15.02 8.91 -17.26
C VAL A 363 15.08 8.48 -18.73
N THR A 364 16.25 8.08 -19.20
CA THR A 364 16.51 7.66 -20.58
C THR A 364 17.19 6.29 -20.61
N LYS A 365 17.22 5.62 -21.75
CA LYS A 365 18.06 4.42 -21.96
C LYS A 365 19.36 4.84 -22.62
N ALA A 366 20.45 4.20 -22.22
CA ALA A 366 21.72 4.29 -22.96
C ALA A 366 21.51 3.83 -24.41
N ALA A 367 22.15 4.54 -25.34
CA ALA A 367 22.03 4.31 -26.79
C ALA A 367 22.68 3.00 -27.26
#